data_AF-A0A7S1QLK7-F1
#
_entry.id   AF-A0A7S1QLK7-F1
#
_cell.length_a   1.000
_cell.length_b   1.000
_cell.length_c   1.000
_cell.angle_alpha   90.00
_cell.angle_beta   90.00
_cell.angle_gamma   90.00
#
_symmetry.space_group_name_H-M   'P 1'
#
loop_
_entity.id
_entity.type
_entity.pdbx_description
1 polymer ?
#
loop_
_entity_poly.entity_id
_entity_poly.type
_entity_poly.pdbx_seq_one_letter_code
_entity_poly.pdbx_strand_id
1 'polypeptide(L)'
;TGYSGESAAKVWSAIHSENCFQPLQPDRSGSQSSEVCLLPREQRIYNRLLSGLHASISLHIANTYCLERNSSSVGECARWGQAPAVAAERVLRHPDRLENLYAAFAILLRATVKAGPAVAAAVPKGDPEFAAGLEEWESEIFPEVKRLASACPKAFAEEGLFAGPGGGAIWGQVHGRLEHLAEIIECVGCDRCKLWGTLQTLGVTTALRVLFQADEQAEEVQLSRQEAVALVHTLERFSSSLEYVRNFRQQAAEEARKSSELRT
;
A
#
# COMPACT_ATOMS: atom_id res chain seq x y z
N THR A 1 4.14 -17.28 -4.03
CA THR A 1 3.82 -18.12 -2.85
C THR A 1 2.81 -19.21 -3.15
N GLY A 2 2.03 -19.14 -4.24
CA GLY A 2 1.01 -20.15 -4.55
C GLY A 2 -0.26 -20.05 -3.68
N TYR A 3 -0.26 -19.18 -2.66
CA TYR A 3 -1.40 -18.92 -1.81
C TYR A 3 -2.57 -18.38 -2.63
N SER A 4 -3.65 -19.16 -2.69
CA SER A 4 -4.80 -18.95 -3.57
C SER A 4 -5.97 -19.83 -3.12
N GLY A 5 -7.07 -19.84 -3.89
CA GLY A 5 -8.24 -20.66 -3.60
C GLY A 5 -9.09 -20.13 -2.45
N GLU A 6 -9.90 -21.01 -1.86
CA GLU A 6 -10.92 -20.63 -0.87
C GLU A 6 -10.34 -19.97 0.39
N SER A 7 -9.18 -20.42 0.87
CA SER A 7 -8.51 -19.81 2.03
C SER A 7 -8.15 -18.35 1.77
N ALA A 8 -7.48 -18.05 0.65
CA ALA A 8 -7.13 -16.68 0.29
C ALA A 8 -8.38 -15.81 0.01
N ALA A 9 -9.40 -16.40 -0.61
CA ALA A 9 -10.66 -15.73 -0.90
C ALA A 9 -11.40 -15.33 0.39
N LYS A 10 -11.41 -16.20 1.42
CA LYS A 10 -12.01 -15.90 2.74
C LYS A 10 -11.32 -14.73 3.42
N VAL A 11 -9.99 -14.69 3.41
CA VAL A 11 -9.22 -13.57 3.98
C VAL A 11 -9.58 -12.26 3.28
N TRP A 12 -9.52 -12.22 1.94
CA TRP A 12 -9.87 -11.01 1.20
C TRP A 12 -11.33 -10.63 1.37
N SER A 13 -12.23 -11.61 1.45
CA SER A 13 -13.64 -11.36 1.74
C SER A 13 -13.78 -10.65 3.08
N ALA A 14 -13.20 -11.18 4.16
CA ALA A 14 -13.26 -10.57 5.49
C ALA A 14 -12.68 -9.14 5.49
N ILE A 15 -11.54 -8.92 4.84
CA ILE A 15 -10.96 -7.58 4.69
C ILE A 15 -11.94 -6.63 4.00
N HIS A 16 -12.53 -7.00 2.87
CA HIS A 16 -13.40 -6.09 2.12
C HIS A 16 -14.81 -5.96 2.70
N SER A 17 -15.35 -6.98 3.36
CA SER A 17 -16.71 -6.94 3.92
C SER A 17 -16.76 -6.34 5.31
N GLU A 18 -15.78 -6.64 6.17
CA GLU A 18 -15.81 -6.27 7.58
C GLU A 18 -14.92 -5.06 7.86
N ASN A 19 -13.84 -4.90 7.10
CA ASN A 19 -12.83 -3.91 7.37
C ASN A 19 -13.03 -2.60 6.58
N CYS A 20 -13.64 -2.63 5.39
CA CYS A 20 -14.03 -1.42 4.67
C CYS A 20 -15.24 -0.71 5.32
N PHE A 21 -15.24 0.63 5.28
CA PHE A 21 -16.42 1.40 5.63
C PHE A 21 -17.51 1.24 4.57
N GLN A 22 -18.75 1.05 5.01
CA GLN A 22 -19.93 0.95 4.15
C GLN A 22 -20.86 2.14 4.42
N PRO A 23 -21.52 2.69 3.38
CA PRO A 23 -22.46 3.79 3.56
C PRO A 23 -23.68 3.33 4.36
N LEU A 24 -24.17 4.19 5.25
CA LEU A 24 -25.24 3.87 6.21
C LEU A 24 -26.62 3.65 5.56
N GLN A 25 -26.77 3.89 4.26
CA GLN A 25 -28.01 3.62 3.51
C GLN A 25 -27.67 3.11 2.10
N PRO A 26 -27.96 1.83 1.79
CA PRO A 26 -28.11 1.43 0.40
C PRO A 26 -29.43 2.00 -0.09
N ASP A 27 -29.40 2.93 -1.05
CA ASP A 27 -30.62 3.27 -1.77
C ASP A 27 -31.06 2.01 -2.52
N ARG A 28 -32.36 1.67 -2.49
CA ARG A 28 -32.92 0.49 -3.15
C ARG A 28 -32.87 0.58 -4.68
N SER A 29 -32.09 1.51 -5.22
CA SER A 29 -32.03 1.92 -6.62
C SER A 29 -30.71 1.54 -7.31
N GLY A 30 -30.15 0.34 -7.06
CA GLY A 30 -29.30 -0.39 -8.02
C GLY A 30 -28.03 0.30 -8.58
N SER A 31 -27.60 1.44 -8.02
CA SER A 31 -26.49 2.25 -8.54
C SER A 31 -25.29 2.18 -7.58
N GLN A 32 -24.54 1.07 -7.65
CA GLN A 32 -23.39 0.78 -6.78
C GLN A 32 -22.23 1.79 -6.87
N SER A 33 -22.18 2.63 -7.90
CA SER A 33 -21.06 3.56 -8.12
C SER A 33 -21.17 4.88 -7.33
N SER A 34 -22.36 5.25 -6.83
CA SER A 34 -22.58 6.52 -6.11
C SER A 34 -22.54 6.38 -4.58
N GLU A 35 -22.55 5.16 -4.05
CA GLU A 35 -22.68 4.90 -2.61
C GLU A 35 -21.37 5.19 -1.84
N VAL A 36 -20.20 4.91 -2.44
CA VAL A 36 -18.88 5.20 -1.83
C VAL A 36 -18.67 6.70 -1.63
N CYS A 37 -19.28 7.56 -2.46
CA CYS A 37 -19.21 9.01 -2.33
C CYS A 37 -19.95 9.54 -1.10
N LEU A 38 -20.85 8.76 -0.50
CA LEU A 38 -21.60 9.11 0.72
C LEU A 38 -20.77 8.93 2.00
N LEU A 39 -19.63 8.24 1.90
CA LEU A 39 -18.72 8.08 3.03
C LEU A 39 -17.96 9.39 3.32
N PRO A 40 -17.74 9.72 4.61
CA PRO A 40 -16.78 10.73 5.03
C PRO A 40 -15.42 10.56 4.35
N ARG A 41 -14.71 11.67 4.17
CA ARG A 41 -13.48 11.71 3.35
C ARG A 41 -12.40 10.78 3.90
N GLU A 42 -12.29 10.69 5.22
CA GLU A 42 -11.34 9.88 5.98
C GLU A 42 -11.64 8.38 5.80
N GLN A 43 -12.91 8.01 5.85
CA GLN A 43 -13.37 6.64 5.60
C GLN A 43 -13.12 6.22 4.15
N ARG A 44 -13.32 7.13 3.19
CA ARG A 44 -12.94 6.88 1.79
C ARG A 44 -11.44 6.66 1.65
N ILE A 45 -10.63 7.48 2.31
CA ILE A 45 -9.17 7.33 2.26
C ILE A 45 -8.72 5.99 2.83
N TYR A 46 -9.33 5.55 3.92
CA TYR A 46 -9.09 4.22 4.47
C TYR A 46 -9.38 3.12 3.44
N ASN A 47 -10.57 3.12 2.83
CA ASN A 47 -10.93 2.14 1.80
C ASN A 47 -9.99 2.21 0.58
N ARG A 48 -9.55 3.41 0.17
CA ARG A 48 -8.57 3.58 -0.92
C ARG A 48 -7.21 3.02 -0.56
N LEU A 49 -6.75 3.16 0.69
CA LEU A 49 -5.51 2.56 1.19
C LEU A 49 -5.56 1.03 1.12
N LEU A 50 -6.64 0.41 1.61
CA LEU A 50 -6.81 -1.05 1.53
C LEU A 50 -6.85 -1.54 0.08
N SER A 51 -7.59 -0.85 -0.79
CA SER A 51 -7.63 -1.17 -2.22
C SER A 51 -6.26 -1.03 -2.89
N GLY A 52 -5.53 0.05 -2.57
CA GLY A 52 -4.17 0.27 -3.04
C GLY A 52 -3.18 -0.79 -2.54
N LEU A 53 -3.31 -1.22 -1.28
CA LEU A 53 -2.50 -2.30 -0.71
C LEU A 53 -2.75 -3.64 -1.45
N HIS A 54 -4.02 -3.97 -1.70
CA HIS A 54 -4.37 -5.15 -2.49
C HIS A 54 -3.81 -5.07 -3.93
N ALA A 55 -3.87 -3.90 -4.56
CA ALA A 55 -3.27 -3.68 -5.88
C ALA A 55 -1.73 -3.83 -5.85
N SER A 56 -1.07 -3.28 -4.83
CA SER A 56 0.38 -3.39 -4.60
C SER A 56 0.83 -4.85 -4.47
N ILE A 57 0.12 -5.64 -3.64
CA ILE A 57 0.37 -7.08 -3.48
C ILE A 57 0.18 -7.82 -4.81
N SER A 58 -0.89 -7.51 -5.54
CA SER A 58 -1.18 -8.14 -6.83
C SER A 58 -0.09 -7.86 -7.88
N LEU A 59 0.46 -6.65 -7.90
CA LEU A 59 1.54 -6.27 -8.80
C LEU A 59 2.86 -6.95 -8.44
N HIS A 60 3.19 -7.10 -7.15
CA HIS A 60 4.36 -7.88 -6.73
C HIS A 60 4.26 -9.34 -7.15
N ILE A 61 3.08 -9.94 -6.97
CA ILE A 61 2.82 -11.31 -7.43
C ILE A 61 3.00 -11.41 -8.95
N ALA A 62 2.48 -10.44 -9.71
CA ALA A 62 2.61 -10.43 -11.16
C ALA A 62 4.06 -10.21 -11.62
N ASN A 63 4.84 -9.38 -10.91
CA ASN A 63 6.23 -9.12 -11.25
C ASN A 63 7.15 -10.32 -10.95
N THR A 64 6.90 -11.02 -9.84
CA THR A 64 7.64 -12.22 -9.42
C THR A 64 6.70 -13.41 -9.37
N TYR A 65 6.25 -13.83 -10.54
CA TYR A 65 5.30 -14.94 -10.73
C TYR A 65 6.03 -16.25 -11.02
N CYS A 66 5.42 -17.37 -10.62
CA CYS A 66 5.95 -18.68 -10.97
C CYS A 66 5.45 -19.12 -12.34
N LEU A 67 6.33 -19.09 -13.34
CA LEU A 67 5.99 -19.41 -14.74
C LEU A 67 6.04 -20.92 -14.99
N GLU A 68 6.97 -21.61 -14.34
CA GLU A 68 7.12 -23.06 -14.45
C GLU A 68 7.30 -23.67 -13.06
N ARG A 69 6.43 -24.64 -12.72
CA ARG A 69 6.54 -25.39 -11.46
C ARG A 69 7.58 -26.49 -11.59
N ASN A 70 8.27 -26.78 -10.50
CA ASN A 70 9.18 -27.91 -10.43
C ASN A 70 8.38 -29.23 -10.42
N SER A 71 8.69 -30.14 -11.32
CA SER A 71 8.04 -31.47 -11.38
C SER A 71 8.51 -32.41 -10.27
N SER A 72 9.71 -32.19 -9.74
CA SER A 72 10.36 -33.07 -8.75
C SER A 72 10.09 -32.65 -7.30
N SER A 73 9.74 -31.39 -7.07
CA SER A 73 9.46 -30.83 -5.75
C SER A 73 8.10 -30.13 -5.73
N VAL A 74 7.14 -30.69 -5.00
CA VAL A 74 5.79 -30.11 -4.89
C VAL A 74 5.86 -28.75 -4.21
N GLY A 75 5.33 -27.72 -4.87
CA GLY A 75 5.26 -26.35 -4.33
C GLY A 75 6.46 -25.46 -4.64
N GLU A 76 7.51 -26.00 -5.28
CA GLU A 76 8.65 -25.21 -5.72
C GLU A 76 8.48 -24.68 -7.15
N CYS A 77 9.03 -23.51 -7.40
CA CYS A 77 9.04 -22.91 -8.72
C CYS A 77 10.39 -23.15 -9.39
N ALA A 78 10.38 -23.70 -10.61
CA ALA A 78 11.58 -23.88 -11.42
C ALA A 78 12.01 -22.56 -12.07
N ARG A 79 11.04 -21.75 -12.52
CA ARG A 79 11.33 -20.46 -13.19
C ARG A 79 10.41 -19.34 -12.72
N TRP A 80 11.02 -18.32 -12.12
CA TRP A 80 10.36 -17.07 -11.76
C TRP A 80 10.45 -16.07 -12.92
N GLY A 81 9.41 -15.24 -13.06
CA GLY A 81 9.43 -14.14 -14.01
C GLY A 81 8.15 -13.33 -13.98
N GLN A 82 8.02 -12.40 -14.92
CA GLN A 82 6.89 -11.50 -15.01
C GLN A 82 5.68 -12.18 -15.68
N ALA A 83 4.48 -11.90 -15.17
CA ALA A 83 3.21 -12.38 -15.70
C ALA A 83 2.29 -11.20 -16.06
N PRO A 84 2.44 -10.59 -17.25
CA PRO A 84 1.65 -9.43 -17.69
C PRO A 84 0.14 -9.68 -17.66
N ALA A 85 -0.31 -10.90 -17.98
CA ALA A 85 -1.71 -11.28 -17.92
C ALA A 85 -2.30 -11.13 -16.49
N VAL A 86 -1.54 -11.55 -15.46
CA VAL A 86 -1.95 -11.43 -14.06
C VAL A 86 -2.01 -9.96 -13.64
N ALA A 87 -1.02 -9.15 -14.04
CA ALA A 87 -1.03 -7.72 -13.79
C ALA A 87 -2.24 -7.03 -14.44
N ALA A 88 -2.54 -7.39 -15.69
CA ALA A 88 -3.65 -6.84 -16.45
C ALA A 88 -5.00 -7.20 -15.85
N GLU A 89 -5.22 -8.48 -15.55
CA GLU A 89 -6.46 -9.00 -14.97
C GLU A 89 -6.71 -8.44 -13.57
N ARG A 90 -5.67 -8.35 -12.72
CA ARG A 90 -5.86 -7.96 -11.31
C ARG A 90 -5.80 -6.47 -11.07
N VAL A 91 -5.10 -5.70 -11.91
CA VAL A 91 -4.87 -4.27 -11.64
C VAL A 91 -5.02 -3.40 -12.88
N LEU A 92 -4.27 -3.63 -13.97
CA LEU A 92 -4.14 -2.61 -15.02
C LEU A 92 -5.41 -2.35 -15.83
N ARG A 93 -6.33 -3.31 -15.92
CA ARG A 93 -7.66 -3.13 -16.55
C ARG A 93 -8.70 -2.50 -15.62
N HIS A 94 -8.33 -2.20 -14.38
CA HIS A 94 -9.19 -1.65 -13.35
C HIS A 94 -8.68 -0.25 -12.94
N PRO A 95 -9.15 0.83 -13.59
CA PRO A 95 -8.68 2.19 -13.34
C PRO A 95 -8.82 2.61 -11.87
N ASP A 96 -9.90 2.19 -11.22
CA ASP A 96 -10.18 2.41 -9.80
C ASP A 96 -9.07 1.86 -8.89
N ARG A 97 -8.61 0.63 -9.14
CA ARG A 97 -7.52 0.00 -8.35
C ARG A 97 -6.20 0.73 -8.55
N LEU A 98 -5.95 1.22 -9.76
CA LEU A 98 -4.75 1.96 -10.07
C LEU A 98 -4.76 3.35 -9.42
N GLU A 99 -5.88 4.07 -9.49
CA GLU A 99 -6.06 5.35 -8.80
C GLU A 99 -5.89 5.21 -7.28
N ASN A 100 -6.38 4.11 -6.71
CA ASN A 100 -6.19 3.79 -5.30
C ASN A 100 -4.73 3.47 -4.95
N LEU A 101 -4.01 2.78 -5.83
CA LEU A 101 -2.57 2.55 -5.67
C LEU A 101 -1.78 3.86 -5.64
N TYR A 102 -2.04 4.78 -6.58
CA TYR A 102 -1.40 6.10 -6.60
C TYR A 102 -1.76 6.94 -5.38
N ALA A 103 -3.02 6.93 -4.96
CA ALA A 103 -3.46 7.65 -3.76
C ALA A 103 -2.79 7.10 -2.50
N ALA A 104 -2.72 5.77 -2.35
CA ALA A 104 -2.04 5.13 -1.23
C ALA A 104 -0.55 5.47 -1.19
N PHE A 105 0.14 5.45 -2.34
CA PHE A 105 1.53 5.89 -2.42
C PHE A 105 1.70 7.36 -2.01
N ALA A 106 0.83 8.27 -2.47
CA ALA A 106 0.90 9.68 -2.10
C ALA A 106 0.71 9.91 -0.59
N ILE A 107 -0.22 9.17 0.03
CA ILE A 107 -0.46 9.22 1.49
C ILE A 107 0.78 8.74 2.25
N LEU A 108 1.33 7.59 1.87
CA LEU A 108 2.55 7.04 2.48
C LEU A 108 3.73 7.99 2.31
N LEU A 109 3.94 8.52 1.10
CA LEU A 109 5.00 9.46 0.81
C LEU A 109 4.91 10.70 1.70
N ARG A 110 3.70 11.25 1.88
CA ARG A 110 3.48 12.41 2.74
C ARG A 110 3.75 12.10 4.22
N ALA A 111 3.28 10.95 4.70
CA ALA A 111 3.56 10.52 6.06
C ALA A 111 5.06 10.34 6.31
N THR A 112 5.78 9.73 5.37
CA THR A 112 7.24 9.56 5.45
C THR A 112 7.98 10.90 5.45
N VAL A 113 7.52 11.89 4.69
CA VAL A 113 8.10 13.25 4.77
C VAL A 113 7.93 13.85 6.16
N LYS A 114 6.74 13.74 6.77
CA LYS A 114 6.49 14.24 8.14
C LYS A 114 7.29 13.46 9.19
N ALA A 115 7.42 12.14 9.03
CA ALA A 115 8.11 11.25 9.96
C ALA A 115 9.63 11.18 9.78
N GLY A 116 10.21 11.84 8.78
CA GLY A 116 11.62 11.67 8.40
C GLY A 116 12.64 11.76 9.55
N PRO A 117 12.59 12.82 10.39
CA PRO A 117 13.46 12.92 11.56
C PRO A 117 13.22 11.79 12.58
N ALA A 118 11.96 11.37 12.76
CA ALA A 118 11.59 10.28 13.67
C ALA A 118 12.11 8.92 13.19
N VAL A 119 12.16 8.70 11.87
CA VAL A 119 12.75 7.49 11.27
C VAL A 119 14.24 7.41 11.60
N ALA A 120 14.98 8.51 11.44
CA ALA A 120 16.39 8.58 11.81
C ALA A 120 16.61 8.41 13.32
N ALA A 121 15.75 9.03 14.14
CA ALA A 121 15.81 8.94 15.59
C ALA A 121 15.51 7.52 16.14
N ALA A 122 14.73 6.72 15.40
CA ALA A 122 14.42 5.33 15.77
C ALA A 122 15.59 4.36 15.56
N VAL A 123 16.68 4.79 14.92
CA VAL A 123 17.89 4.00 14.71
C VAL A 123 18.88 4.23 15.87
N PRO A 124 19.41 3.17 16.51
CA PRO A 124 20.42 3.30 17.56
C PRO A 124 21.67 4.04 17.06
N LYS A 125 22.03 5.15 17.72
CA LYS A 125 23.26 5.90 17.40
C LYS A 125 24.50 5.16 17.94
N GLY A 126 25.52 5.02 17.09
CA GLY A 126 26.82 4.46 17.48
C GLY A 126 26.99 2.95 17.26
N ASP A 127 25.98 2.28 16.68
CA ASP A 127 26.13 0.91 16.19
C ASP A 127 26.69 0.93 14.76
N PRO A 128 27.89 0.35 14.51
CA PRO A 128 28.48 0.30 13.18
C PRO A 128 27.60 -0.39 12.13
N GLU A 129 26.74 -1.33 12.54
CA GLU A 129 25.86 -2.08 11.63
C GLU A 129 24.82 -1.16 10.96
N PHE A 130 24.37 -0.11 11.66
CA PHE A 130 23.33 0.79 11.16
C PHE A 130 23.86 2.13 10.64
N ALA A 131 25.15 2.42 10.84
CA ALA A 131 25.74 3.71 10.47
C ALA A 131 25.60 4.01 8.98
N ALA A 132 25.91 3.04 8.11
CA ALA A 132 25.82 3.22 6.66
C ALA A 132 24.37 3.46 6.20
N GLY A 133 23.41 2.69 6.71
CA GLY A 133 21.99 2.86 6.36
C GLY A 133 21.40 4.17 6.87
N LEU A 134 21.85 4.65 8.03
CA LEU A 134 21.44 5.95 8.57
C LEU A 134 22.02 7.10 7.72
N GLU A 135 23.29 7.01 7.33
CA GLU A 135 23.93 7.98 6.44
C GLU A 135 23.24 8.02 5.06
N GLU A 136 22.95 6.86 4.46
CA GLU A 136 22.21 6.75 3.20
C GLU A 136 20.80 7.36 3.32
N TRP A 137 20.10 7.11 4.43
CA TRP A 137 18.80 7.71 4.70
C TRP A 137 18.87 9.24 4.76
N GLU A 138 19.80 9.79 5.54
CA GLU A 138 19.91 11.24 5.76
C GLU A 138 20.42 12.01 4.54
N SER A 139 21.37 11.43 3.80
CA SER A 139 22.07 12.11 2.70
C SER A 139 21.47 11.88 1.32
N GLU A 140 20.83 10.72 1.07
CA GLU A 140 20.34 10.34 -0.26
C GLU A 140 18.82 10.14 -0.29
N ILE A 141 18.31 9.17 0.49
CA ILE A 141 16.92 8.73 0.37
C ILE A 141 15.95 9.81 0.84
N PHE A 142 16.13 10.35 2.05
CA PHE A 142 15.18 11.31 2.62
C PHE A 142 15.12 12.64 1.84
N PRO A 143 16.24 13.22 1.36
CA PRO A 143 16.20 14.35 0.42
C PRO A 143 15.38 14.06 -0.84
N GLU A 144 15.54 12.89 -1.46
CA GLU A 144 14.80 12.51 -2.66
C GLU A 144 13.30 12.29 -2.38
N VAL A 145 12.95 11.69 -1.24
CA VAL A 145 11.55 11.56 -0.77
C VAL A 145 10.91 12.94 -0.63
N LYS A 146 11.60 13.91 0.00
CA LYS A 146 11.14 15.30 0.12
C LYS A 146 10.99 15.97 -1.25
N ARG A 147 11.96 15.77 -2.16
CA ARG A 147 11.93 16.32 -3.51
C ARG A 147 10.73 15.80 -4.30
N LEU A 148 10.48 14.50 -4.24
CA LEU A 148 9.34 13.86 -4.91
C LEU A 148 8.01 14.39 -4.37
N ALA A 149 7.86 14.52 -3.05
CA ALA A 149 6.67 15.09 -2.45
C ALA A 149 6.45 16.57 -2.86
N SER A 150 7.53 17.35 -2.94
CA SER A 150 7.49 18.76 -3.32
C SER A 150 7.18 18.98 -4.80
N ALA A 151 7.48 18.01 -5.66
CA ALA A 151 7.14 18.06 -7.09
C ALA A 151 5.63 17.94 -7.36
N CYS A 152 4.88 17.35 -6.42
CA CYS A 152 3.44 17.11 -6.54
C CYS A 152 2.67 17.68 -5.34
N PRO A 153 2.73 19.00 -5.08
CA PRO A 153 2.17 19.61 -3.86
C PRO A 153 0.64 19.51 -3.77
N LYS A 154 -0.04 19.33 -4.91
CA LYS A 154 -1.50 19.18 -5.00
C LYS A 154 -1.98 17.72 -5.02
N ALA A 155 -1.09 16.74 -4.87
CA ALA A 155 -1.50 15.33 -4.86
C ALA A 155 -2.49 15.02 -3.72
N PHE A 156 -2.52 15.87 -2.69
CA PHE A 156 -3.40 15.72 -1.55
C PHE A 156 -3.72 17.08 -0.92
N ALA A 157 -4.99 17.50 -0.95
CA ALA A 157 -5.43 18.69 -0.22
C ALA A 157 -5.59 18.35 1.27
N GLU A 158 -4.57 18.57 2.09
CA GLU A 158 -4.57 18.28 3.54
C GLU A 158 -5.66 19.03 4.31
N GLU A 159 -5.99 20.21 3.80
CA GLU A 159 -7.00 21.12 4.33
C GLU A 159 -8.31 20.36 4.58
N GLY A 160 -8.63 20.18 5.86
CA GLY A 160 -9.88 19.61 6.35
C GLY A 160 -9.98 18.09 6.37
N LEU A 161 -8.90 17.33 6.13
CA LEU A 161 -8.96 15.86 6.25
C LEU A 161 -8.55 15.36 7.64
N PHE A 162 -7.50 15.97 8.19
CA PHE A 162 -6.98 15.63 9.53
C PHE A 162 -7.08 16.81 10.50
N ALA A 163 -7.45 17.99 9.98
CA ALA A 163 -7.62 19.22 10.72
C ALA A 163 -9.12 19.49 10.95
N GLY A 164 -9.63 19.13 12.13
CA GLY A 164 -10.99 19.48 12.53
C GLY A 164 -11.35 18.97 13.94
N PRO A 165 -12.24 19.67 14.68
CA PRO A 165 -12.78 19.21 15.96
C PRO A 165 -13.60 17.93 15.73
N GLY A 166 -12.96 16.78 15.89
CA GLY A 166 -13.50 15.47 15.51
C GLY A 166 -12.45 14.48 14.96
N GLY A 167 -11.23 14.94 14.65
CA GLY A 167 -10.13 14.11 14.16
C GLY A 167 -9.84 12.89 15.05
N GLY A 168 -9.75 13.07 16.36
CA GLY A 168 -9.55 11.97 17.32
C GLY A 168 -10.63 10.88 17.30
N ALA A 169 -11.91 11.24 17.12
CA ALA A 169 -13.00 10.26 17.06
C ALA A 169 -12.99 9.45 15.75
N ILE A 170 -12.62 10.10 14.65
CA ILE A 170 -12.45 9.44 13.35
C ILE A 170 -11.22 8.54 13.37
N TRP A 171 -10.11 9.02 13.95
CA TRP A 171 -8.92 8.22 14.16
C TRP A 171 -9.23 6.98 14.99
N GLY A 172 -9.99 7.08 16.09
CA GLY A 172 -10.41 5.91 16.87
C GLY A 172 -11.13 4.85 16.05
N GLN A 173 -12.02 5.25 15.12
CA GLN A 173 -12.71 4.31 14.22
C GLN A 173 -11.76 3.67 13.20
N VAL A 174 -10.87 4.46 12.61
CA VAL A 174 -9.87 3.97 11.65
C VAL A 174 -8.86 3.03 12.33
N HIS A 175 -8.40 3.40 13.51
CA HIS A 175 -7.47 2.62 14.34
C HIS A 175 -8.08 1.27 14.73
N GLY A 176 -9.33 1.26 15.23
CA GLY A 176 -10.01 0.00 15.55
C GLY A 176 -10.16 -0.95 14.34
N ARG A 177 -10.34 -0.39 13.13
CA ARG A 177 -10.34 -1.19 11.89
C ARG A 177 -8.95 -1.70 11.52
N LEU A 178 -7.90 -0.93 11.76
CA LEU A 178 -6.52 -1.37 11.54
C LEU A 178 -6.11 -2.48 12.52
N GLU A 179 -6.54 -2.39 13.78
CA GLU A 179 -6.38 -3.47 14.77
C GLU A 179 -7.11 -4.73 14.31
N HIS A 180 -8.37 -4.60 13.90
CA HIS A 180 -9.12 -5.74 13.33
C HIS A 180 -8.48 -6.29 12.04
N LEU A 181 -7.88 -5.44 11.20
CA LEU A 181 -7.16 -5.89 10.01
C LEU A 181 -5.95 -6.74 10.42
N ALA A 182 -5.20 -6.34 11.44
CA ALA A 182 -4.08 -7.11 11.94
C ALA A 182 -4.52 -8.50 12.45
N GLU A 183 -5.67 -8.59 13.13
CA GLU A 183 -6.28 -9.86 13.55
C GLU A 183 -6.62 -10.76 12.34
N ILE A 184 -7.19 -10.20 11.27
CA ILE A 184 -7.47 -10.96 10.04
C ILE A 184 -6.18 -11.47 9.39
N ILE A 185 -5.11 -10.65 9.39
CA ILE A 185 -3.81 -11.04 8.83
C ILE A 185 -3.20 -12.21 9.62
N GLU A 186 -3.45 -12.33 10.92
CA GLU A 186 -2.99 -13.46 11.71
C GLU A 186 -3.55 -14.81 11.22
N CYS A 187 -4.71 -14.81 10.55
CA CYS A 187 -5.33 -15.99 9.95
C CYS A 187 -4.77 -16.37 8.56
N VAL A 188 -3.82 -15.62 8.01
CA VAL A 188 -3.21 -15.93 6.71
C VAL A 188 -2.28 -17.12 6.82
N GLY A 189 -2.65 -18.25 6.19
CA GLY A 189 -1.87 -19.51 6.24
C GLY A 189 -0.59 -19.53 5.40
N CYS A 190 -0.20 -18.42 4.78
CA CYS A 190 1.02 -18.30 3.99
C CYS A 190 2.03 -17.42 4.74
N ASP A 191 3.15 -17.99 5.21
CA ASP A 191 4.11 -17.28 6.07
C ASP A 191 4.66 -16.00 5.44
N ARG A 192 5.06 -16.06 4.17
CA ARG A 192 5.53 -14.86 3.45
C ARG A 192 4.41 -13.82 3.29
N CYS A 193 3.18 -14.27 3.04
CA CYS A 193 2.04 -13.39 2.86
C CYS A 193 1.66 -12.72 4.19
N LYS A 194 1.71 -13.48 5.29
CA LYS A 194 1.49 -13.00 6.65
C LYS A 194 2.56 -12.00 7.05
N LEU A 195 3.84 -12.31 6.84
CA LEU A 195 4.95 -11.38 7.09
C LEU A 195 4.76 -10.03 6.39
N TRP A 196 4.53 -10.04 5.08
CA TRP A 196 4.32 -8.80 4.32
C TRP A 196 2.99 -8.12 4.67
N GLY A 197 1.94 -8.89 4.94
CA GLY A 197 0.65 -8.37 5.40
C GLY A 197 0.78 -7.62 6.72
N THR A 198 1.48 -8.20 7.70
CA THR A 198 1.73 -7.58 9.01
C THR A 198 2.58 -6.33 8.86
N LEU A 199 3.68 -6.41 8.09
CA LEU A 199 4.58 -5.27 7.86
C LEU A 199 3.86 -4.10 7.18
N GLN A 200 3.10 -4.38 6.11
CA GLN A 200 2.39 -3.33 5.36
C GLN A 200 1.20 -2.77 6.12
N THR A 201 0.50 -3.60 6.91
CA THR A 201 -0.57 -3.12 7.81
C THR A 201 0.00 -2.18 8.86
N LEU A 202 1.10 -2.56 9.53
CA LEU A 202 1.79 -1.69 10.48
C LEU A 202 2.26 -0.39 9.82
N GLY A 203 2.86 -0.45 8.63
CA GLY A 203 3.32 0.74 7.92
C GLY A 203 2.19 1.70 7.54
N VAL A 204 1.03 1.17 7.12
CA VAL A 204 -0.18 1.98 6.86
C VAL A 204 -0.71 2.60 8.16
N THR A 205 -0.76 1.82 9.26
CA THR A 205 -1.17 2.33 10.57
C THR A 205 -0.26 3.46 11.05
N THR A 206 1.06 3.27 10.97
CA THR A 206 2.04 4.30 11.31
C THR A 206 1.88 5.53 10.44
N ALA A 207 1.69 5.36 9.13
CA ALA A 207 1.52 6.48 8.21
C ALA A 207 0.29 7.33 8.57
N LEU A 208 -0.85 6.68 8.81
CA LEU A 208 -2.06 7.39 9.23
C LEU A 208 -1.88 8.05 10.60
N ARG A 209 -1.31 7.34 11.58
CA ARG A 209 -1.02 7.90 12.92
C ARG A 209 -0.21 9.19 12.83
N VAL A 210 0.86 9.19 12.03
CA VAL A 210 1.71 10.38 11.79
C VAL A 210 0.90 11.52 11.17
N LEU A 211 0.01 11.22 10.22
CA LEU A 211 -0.79 12.24 9.53
C LEU A 211 -1.89 12.83 10.41
N PHE A 212 -2.49 12.04 11.30
CA PHE A 212 -3.53 12.48 12.25
C PHE A 212 -2.95 13.21 13.48
N GLN A 213 -1.77 12.83 13.98
CA GLN A 213 -1.18 13.41 15.18
C GLN A 213 -0.46 14.76 14.94
N ALA A 214 0.02 15.02 13.72
CA ALA A 214 0.87 16.17 13.43
C ALA A 214 0.19 17.55 13.55
N ASP A 215 -1.12 17.63 13.75
CA ASP A 215 -1.87 18.91 13.81
C ASP A 215 -2.47 19.22 15.20
N GLU A 216 -2.72 18.22 16.06
CA GLU A 216 -3.42 18.48 17.34
C GLU A 216 -2.49 19.02 18.44
N GLN A 217 -1.20 18.64 18.42
CA GLN A 217 -0.16 19.22 19.27
C GLN A 217 1.15 19.18 18.48
N ALA A 218 1.96 20.25 18.56
CA ALA A 218 3.33 20.27 18.05
C ALA A 218 4.28 19.35 18.85
N GLU A 219 3.80 18.17 19.25
CA GLU A 219 4.65 17.11 19.76
C GLU A 219 5.45 16.50 18.61
N GLU A 220 6.73 16.30 18.87
CA GLU A 220 7.66 15.70 17.93
C GLU A 220 7.21 14.25 17.65
N VAL A 221 7.02 13.89 16.37
CA VAL A 221 6.61 12.53 15.99
C VAL A 221 7.62 11.53 16.56
N GLN A 222 7.16 10.60 17.39
CA GLN A 222 7.97 9.50 17.93
C GLN A 222 7.56 8.17 17.28
N LEU A 223 8.55 7.45 16.77
CA LEU A 223 8.39 6.12 16.17
C LEU A 223 9.25 5.10 16.91
N SER A 224 8.68 3.92 17.15
CA SER A 224 9.50 2.75 17.47
C SER A 224 10.29 2.30 16.22
N ARG A 225 11.35 1.52 16.43
CA ARG A 225 12.14 0.94 15.34
C ARG A 225 11.29 0.11 14.37
N GLN A 226 10.32 -0.65 14.89
CA GLN A 226 9.43 -1.48 14.07
C GLN A 226 8.52 -0.62 13.19
N GLU A 227 7.98 0.47 13.72
CA GLU A 227 7.15 1.41 12.96
C GLU A 227 7.97 2.15 11.89
N ALA A 228 9.19 2.58 12.21
CA ALA A 228 10.08 3.22 11.24
C ALA A 228 10.40 2.27 10.07
N VAL A 229 10.78 1.02 10.37
CA VAL A 229 11.03 -0.03 9.38
C VAL A 229 9.78 -0.30 8.55
N ALA A 230 8.63 -0.49 9.19
CA ALA A 230 7.37 -0.77 8.51
C ALA A 230 6.94 0.37 7.58
N LEU A 231 7.06 1.63 8.02
CA LEU A 231 6.72 2.80 7.21
C LEU A 231 7.58 2.89 5.95
N VAL A 232 8.92 2.80 6.09
CA VAL A 232 9.85 2.93 4.96
C VAL A 232 9.70 1.76 3.99
N HIS A 233 9.63 0.52 4.48
CA HIS A 233 9.43 -0.64 3.61
C HIS A 233 8.06 -0.62 2.92
N THR A 234 7.02 -0.15 3.61
CA THR A 234 5.70 -0.03 2.97
C THR A 234 5.75 0.99 1.84
N LEU A 235 6.35 2.17 2.07
CA LEU A 235 6.56 3.16 1.01
C LEU A 235 7.32 2.56 -0.18
N GLU A 236 8.40 1.82 0.07
CA GLU A 236 9.20 1.16 -0.97
C GLU A 236 8.37 0.15 -1.77
N ARG A 237 7.57 -0.72 -1.12
CA ARG A 237 6.68 -1.66 -1.84
C ARG A 237 5.71 -0.91 -2.74
N PHE A 238 5.11 0.19 -2.28
CA PHE A 238 4.23 0.97 -3.15
C PHE A 238 5.01 1.64 -4.29
N SER A 239 6.21 2.17 -4.04
CA SER A 239 7.10 2.71 -5.09
C SER A 239 7.41 1.67 -6.17
N SER A 240 7.86 0.49 -5.77
CA SER A 240 8.14 -0.64 -6.65
C SER A 240 6.90 -1.08 -7.45
N SER A 241 5.72 -1.06 -6.83
CA SER A 241 4.46 -1.36 -7.54
C SER A 241 4.17 -0.35 -8.66
N LEU A 242 4.45 0.93 -8.46
CA LEU A 242 4.29 1.95 -9.49
C LEU A 242 5.29 1.76 -10.64
N GLU A 243 6.51 1.32 -10.35
CA GLU A 243 7.47 0.94 -11.37
C GLU A 243 6.97 -0.26 -12.18
N TYR A 244 6.46 -1.31 -11.52
CA TYR A 244 5.90 -2.48 -12.21
C TYR A 244 4.75 -2.11 -13.14
N VAL A 245 3.87 -1.18 -12.73
CA VAL A 245 2.82 -0.65 -13.62
C VAL A 245 3.41 -0.05 -14.89
N ARG A 246 4.48 0.74 -14.78
CA ARG A 246 5.16 1.34 -15.96
C ARG A 246 5.75 0.26 -16.84
N ASN A 247 6.45 -0.71 -16.26
CA ASN A 247 7.12 -1.79 -16.98
C ASN A 247 6.10 -2.66 -17.74
N PHE A 248 5.01 -3.08 -17.08
CA PHE A 248 3.96 -3.88 -17.74
C PHE A 248 3.23 -3.10 -18.85
N ARG A 249 3.01 -1.79 -18.68
CA ARG A 249 2.42 -0.95 -19.74
C ARG A 249 3.32 -0.83 -20.96
N GLN A 250 4.63 -0.68 -20.76
CA GLN A 250 5.60 -0.64 -21.85
C GLN A 250 5.63 -1.97 -22.60
N GLN A 251 5.69 -3.10 -21.89
CA GLN A 251 5.64 -4.43 -22.51
C GLN A 251 4.38 -4.63 -23.36
N ALA A 252 3.20 -4.27 -22.81
CA ALA A 252 1.94 -4.39 -23.54
C ALA A 252 1.92 -3.51 -24.80
N ALA A 253 2.50 -2.31 -24.75
CA ALA A 253 2.60 -1.42 -25.91
C ALA A 253 3.54 -1.99 -26.98
N GLU A 254 4.68 -2.57 -26.59
CA GLU A 254 5.62 -3.21 -27.51
C GLU A 254 5.02 -4.45 -28.19
N GLU A 255 4.32 -5.30 -27.44
CA GLU A 255 3.62 -6.47 -27.98
C GLU A 255 2.53 -6.08 -28.98
N ALA A 256 1.79 -5.01 -28.71
CA ALA A 256 0.78 -4.49 -29.62
C ALA A 256 1.39 -3.95 -30.93
N ARG A 257 2.54 -3.26 -30.86
CA ARG A 257 3.27 -2.78 -32.04
C ARG A 257 3.76 -3.93 -32.92
N LYS A 258 4.43 -4.92 -32.32
CA LYS A 258 4.89 -6.13 -33.03
C LYS A 258 3.74 -6.88 -33.70
N SER A 259 2.61 -7.03 -32.99
CA SER A 259 1.41 -7.69 -33.53
C SER A 259 0.78 -6.93 -34.71
N SER A 260 0.92 -5.60 -34.74
CA SER A 260 0.47 -4.78 -35.87
C SER A 260 1.38 -4.93 -37.08
N GLU A 261 2.69 -4.96 -36.87
CA GLU A 261 3.71 -5.10 -37.93
C GLU A 261 3.65 -6.48 -38.61
N LEU A 262 3.32 -7.55 -37.87
CA LEU A 262 3.12 -8.89 -38.44
C LEU A 262 1.82 -9.05 -39.25
N ARG A 263 0.88 -8.10 -39.14
CA ARG A 263 -0.41 -8.14 -39.86
C ARG A 263 -0.42 -7.32 -41.15
N THR A 264 0.62 -6.50 -41.36
CA THR A 264 0.88 -5.73 -42.59
C THR A 264 1.87 -6.46 -43.48
#